data_AF-A0A1L3JEF0-F1
#
_entry.id   AF-A0A1L3JEF0-F1
#
_cell.length_a   1.000
_cell.length_b   1.000
_cell.length_c   1.000
_cell.angle_alpha   90.00
_cell.angle_beta   90.00
_cell.angle_gamma   90.00
#
_symmetry.space_group_name_H-M   'P 1'
#
loop_
_entity.id
_entity.type
_entity.pdbx_description
1 polymer ?
#
loop_
_entity_poly.entity_id
_entity_poly.type
_entity_poly.pdbx_seq_one_letter_code
_entity_poly.pdbx_strand_id
1 'polypeptide(L)'
;MTNIIRRFRDRYLDVLASVYIYNEHRGYTSLDRVLLAVRAHCPDNQEFIAQVEKHRADEHKHYHMFKRYFQLRGQMPLRVGRTCGHIDHFIEQIFGCTIDELDTDAIIADPKLFEKLCRVIMLTEQRGMTQVDILLRNKFIKKDKIMMKIFKIIKVDEPSHWLPYHHWLSQNGDVRSTWRERATDFWIHKSLMLAKLPAIFIRRGTARMEFWPDEAEDILFEGTNAN
;
A
#
# COMPACT_ATOMS: atom_id res chain seq x y z
N MET A 1 -28.94 8.46 15.86
CA MET A 1 -27.93 7.38 15.87
C MET A 1 -27.42 7.28 17.28
N THR A 2 -27.55 6.15 17.97
CA THR A 2 -27.12 6.01 19.38
C THR A 2 -25.64 6.36 19.53
N ASN A 3 -25.26 6.96 20.66
CA ASN A 3 -23.90 7.46 20.94
C ASN A 3 -22.82 6.36 20.72
N ILE A 4 -23.16 5.11 21.03
CA ILE A 4 -22.30 3.93 20.82
C ILE A 4 -22.00 3.68 19.33
N ILE A 5 -23.02 3.74 18.46
CA ILE A 5 -22.84 3.52 17.01
C ILE A 5 -21.98 4.62 16.39
N ARG A 6 -22.15 5.87 16.86
CA ARG A 6 -21.31 6.99 16.41
C ARG A 6 -19.85 6.79 16.79
N ARG A 7 -19.56 6.46 18.07
CA ARG A 7 -18.19 6.19 18.54
C ARG A 7 -17.55 5.02 17.81
N PHE A 8 -18.32 3.96 17.52
CA PHE A 8 -17.86 2.83 16.73
C PHE A 8 -17.47 3.26 15.32
N ARG A 9 -18.35 3.98 14.62
CA ARG A 9 -18.09 4.49 13.28
C ARG A 9 -16.84 5.37 13.24
N ASP A 10 -16.74 6.32 14.18
CA ASP A 10 -15.64 7.27 14.19
C ASP A 10 -14.31 6.56 14.45
N ARG A 11 -14.29 5.55 15.35
CA ARG A 11 -13.12 4.68 15.55
C ARG A 11 -12.79 3.85 14.31
N TYR A 12 -13.80 3.29 13.65
CA TYR A 12 -13.61 2.50 12.44
C TYR A 12 -12.92 3.32 11.34
N LEU A 13 -13.41 4.54 11.12
CA LEU A 13 -12.85 5.45 10.13
C LEU A 13 -11.44 5.92 10.49
N ASP A 14 -11.16 6.18 11.77
CA ASP A 14 -9.84 6.57 12.28
C ASP A 14 -8.80 5.45 12.06
N VAL A 15 -9.15 4.20 12.39
CA VAL A 15 -8.28 3.03 12.15
C VAL A 15 -8.07 2.79 10.66
N LEU A 16 -9.14 2.79 9.88
CA LEU A 16 -9.07 2.55 8.44
C LEU A 16 -8.17 3.59 7.76
N ALA A 17 -8.41 4.87 8.02
CA ALA A 17 -7.61 5.95 7.43
C ALA A 17 -6.14 5.88 7.86
N SER A 18 -5.87 5.48 9.11
CA SER A 18 -4.50 5.32 9.62
C SER A 18 -3.76 4.16 8.96
N VAL A 19 -4.47 3.10 8.56
CA VAL A 19 -3.87 1.99 7.82
C VAL A 19 -3.62 2.38 6.37
N TYR A 20 -4.58 3.07 5.74
CA TYR A 20 -4.39 3.55 4.38
C TYR A 20 -3.24 4.55 4.28
N ILE A 21 -3.13 5.54 5.16
CA ILE A 21 -2.00 6.49 5.11
C ILE A 21 -0.63 5.79 5.22
N TYR A 22 -0.53 4.72 6.01
CA TYR A 22 0.67 3.89 6.07
C TYR A 22 0.89 3.14 4.75
N ASN A 23 -0.15 2.47 4.23
CA ASN A 23 -0.05 1.68 3.00
C ASN A 23 0.32 2.53 1.78
N GLU A 24 -0.35 3.67 1.56
CA GLU A 24 -0.04 4.57 0.44
C GLU A 24 1.40 5.09 0.54
N HIS A 25 1.84 5.45 1.75
CA HIS A 25 3.22 5.88 1.99
C HIS A 25 4.23 4.80 1.65
N ARG A 26 3.98 3.57 2.11
CA ARG A 26 4.82 2.41 1.76
C ARG A 26 4.78 2.11 0.27
N GLY A 27 3.62 2.25 -0.37
CA GLY A 27 3.42 2.03 -1.81
C GLY A 27 4.35 2.92 -2.64
N TYR A 28 4.21 4.25 -2.51
CA TYR A 28 5.01 5.15 -3.35
C TYR A 28 6.51 5.11 -3.04
N THR A 29 6.91 4.98 -1.77
CA THR A 29 8.34 4.91 -1.39
C THR A 29 8.98 3.62 -1.87
N SER A 30 8.25 2.50 -1.86
CA SER A 30 8.77 1.23 -2.37
C SER A 30 8.83 1.20 -3.89
N LEU A 31 7.91 1.89 -4.58
CA LEU A 31 7.92 2.01 -6.03
C LEU A 31 9.15 2.77 -6.55
N ASP A 32 9.77 3.64 -5.74
CA ASP A 32 11.05 4.27 -6.11
C ASP A 32 12.15 3.21 -6.33
N ARG A 33 12.20 2.15 -5.52
CA ARG A 33 13.12 1.00 -5.74
C ARG A 33 12.71 0.13 -6.91
N VAL A 34 11.40 -0.10 -7.10
CA VAL A 34 10.88 -0.85 -8.25
C VAL A 34 11.25 -0.15 -9.56
N LEU A 35 11.17 1.19 -9.61
CA LEU A 35 11.56 1.97 -10.78
C LEU A 35 13.03 1.80 -11.16
N LEU A 36 13.93 1.64 -10.19
CA LEU A 36 15.34 1.31 -10.47
C LEU A 36 15.44 -0.04 -11.19
N ALA A 37 14.76 -1.06 -10.68
CA ALA A 37 14.74 -2.40 -11.30
C ALA A 37 14.09 -2.40 -12.69
N VAL A 38 12.97 -1.69 -12.85
CA VAL A 38 12.25 -1.58 -14.14
C VAL A 38 13.12 -0.90 -15.19
N ARG A 39 13.79 0.20 -14.86
CA ARG A 39 14.67 0.92 -15.80
C ARG A 39 15.89 0.09 -16.19
N ALA A 40 16.42 -0.73 -15.28
CA ALA A 40 17.56 -1.59 -15.57
C ALA A 40 17.18 -2.79 -16.47
N HIS A 41 16.05 -3.44 -16.21
CA HIS A 41 15.58 -4.60 -16.99
C HIS A 41 14.92 -4.21 -18.32
N CYS A 42 14.30 -3.05 -18.37
CA CYS A 42 13.47 -2.62 -19.49
C CYS A 42 13.85 -1.22 -20.01
N PRO A 43 15.13 -0.93 -20.30
CA PRO A 43 15.60 0.43 -20.62
C PRO A 43 14.90 1.02 -21.86
N ASP A 44 14.56 0.19 -22.84
CA ASP A 44 13.91 0.63 -24.08
C ASP A 44 12.37 0.63 -23.98
N ASN A 45 11.80 0.08 -22.91
CA ASN A 45 10.35 0.02 -22.71
C ASN A 45 9.85 1.28 -21.98
N GLN A 46 9.90 2.41 -22.69
CA GLN A 46 9.51 3.72 -22.17
C GLN A 46 8.04 3.75 -21.73
N GLU A 47 7.16 2.96 -22.36
CA GLU A 47 5.76 2.85 -21.97
C GLU A 47 5.61 2.21 -20.59
N PHE A 48 6.28 1.07 -20.34
CA PHE A 48 6.21 0.40 -19.04
C PHE A 48 6.80 1.27 -17.93
N ILE A 49 7.94 1.94 -18.19
CA ILE A 49 8.54 2.89 -17.23
C ILE A 49 7.54 4.00 -16.87
N ALA A 50 6.95 4.66 -17.87
CA ALA A 50 5.99 5.75 -17.65
C ALA A 50 4.73 5.28 -16.89
N GLN A 51 4.27 4.06 -17.14
CA GLN A 51 3.14 3.47 -16.42
C GLN A 51 3.46 3.22 -14.94
N VAL A 52 4.67 2.74 -14.60
CA VAL A 52 5.11 2.55 -13.21
C VAL A 52 5.36 3.89 -12.52
N GLU A 53 5.89 4.89 -13.22
CA GLU A 53 6.03 6.26 -12.70
C GLU A 53 4.66 6.87 -12.38
N LYS A 54 3.67 6.66 -13.25
CA LYS A 54 2.29 7.06 -13.00
C LYS A 54 1.72 6.35 -11.78
N HIS A 55 1.92 5.03 -11.65
CA HIS A 55 1.50 4.27 -10.46
C HIS A 55 2.06 4.92 -9.19
N ARG A 56 3.37 5.17 -9.14
CA ARG A 56 4.02 5.85 -8.01
C ARG A 56 3.43 7.23 -7.72
N ALA A 57 3.16 8.03 -8.75
CA ALA A 57 2.55 9.36 -8.61
C ALA A 57 1.12 9.29 -8.06
N ASP A 58 0.34 8.27 -8.45
CA ASP A 58 -1.01 8.05 -7.98
C ASP A 58 -1.03 7.64 -6.49
N GLU A 59 -0.16 6.72 -6.06
CA GLU A 59 0.03 6.34 -4.65
C GLU A 59 0.37 7.56 -3.78
N HIS A 60 1.30 8.41 -4.25
CA HIS A 60 1.67 9.65 -3.56
C HIS A 60 0.48 10.64 -3.46
N LYS A 61 -0.31 10.74 -4.52
CA LYS A 61 -1.55 11.53 -4.53
C LYS A 61 -2.57 10.97 -3.53
N HIS A 62 -2.73 9.65 -3.45
CA HIS A 62 -3.64 8.99 -2.50
C HIS A 62 -3.19 9.21 -1.05
N TYR A 63 -1.89 9.09 -0.76
CA TYR A 63 -1.29 9.46 0.52
C TYR A 63 -1.71 10.87 0.96
N HIS A 64 -1.55 11.86 0.08
CA HIS A 64 -1.94 13.24 0.38
C HIS A 64 -3.45 13.41 0.62
N MET A 65 -4.30 12.64 -0.04
CA MET A 65 -5.74 12.66 0.23
C MET A 65 -6.06 12.19 1.65
N PHE A 66 -5.39 11.12 2.13
CA PHE A 66 -5.54 10.65 3.51
C PHE A 66 -4.89 11.59 4.53
N LYS A 67 -3.71 12.16 4.23
CA LYS A 67 -3.10 13.24 5.04
C LYS A 67 -4.08 14.40 5.20
N ARG A 68 -4.69 14.85 4.11
CA ARG A 68 -5.71 15.92 4.14
C ARG A 68 -6.95 15.54 4.95
N TYR A 69 -7.40 14.28 4.88
CA TYR A 69 -8.52 13.80 5.69
C TYR A 69 -8.28 13.96 7.20
N PHE A 70 -7.07 13.66 7.66
CA PHE A 70 -6.65 13.84 9.05
C PHE A 70 -6.45 15.31 9.43
N GLN A 71 -5.84 16.11 8.55
CA GLN A 71 -5.68 17.55 8.76
C GLN A 71 -7.01 18.27 8.96
N LEU A 72 -8.03 17.95 8.15
CA LEU A 72 -9.39 18.52 8.29
C LEU A 72 -10.06 18.17 9.62
N ARG A 73 -9.54 17.18 10.34
CA ARG A 73 -10.02 16.76 11.66
C ARG A 73 -9.15 17.27 12.80
N GLY A 74 -8.04 17.93 12.51
CA GLY A 74 -7.09 18.42 13.51
C GLY A 74 -6.46 17.30 14.35
N GLN A 75 -6.23 16.13 13.76
CA GLN A 75 -5.68 14.96 14.46
C GLN A 75 -4.63 14.25 13.61
N MET A 76 -3.57 13.75 14.24
CA MET A 76 -2.61 12.84 13.59
C MET A 76 -3.19 11.43 13.45
N PRO A 77 -2.80 10.65 12.42
CA PRO A 77 -3.18 9.24 12.32
C PRO A 77 -2.70 8.43 13.53
N LEU A 78 -3.34 7.29 13.76
CA LEU A 78 -2.85 6.30 14.71
C LEU A 78 -1.51 5.76 14.23
N ARG A 79 -0.58 5.53 15.15
CA ARG A 79 0.67 4.85 14.86
C ARG A 79 0.37 3.38 14.56
N VAL A 80 0.35 3.06 13.28
CA VAL A 80 0.31 1.69 12.76
C VAL A 80 1.70 1.32 12.25
N GLY A 81 2.07 0.05 12.36
CA GLY A 81 3.37 -0.43 11.90
C GLY A 81 3.23 -1.49 10.82
N ARG A 82 4.37 -2.00 10.34
CA ARG A 82 4.54 -3.06 9.33
C ARG A 82 3.52 -4.21 9.39
N THR A 83 3.05 -4.56 10.58
CA THR A 83 1.98 -5.55 10.75
C THR A 83 0.65 -5.25 10.04
N CYS A 84 0.49 -4.01 9.56
CA CYS A 84 -0.67 -3.54 8.80
C CYS A 84 -0.36 -3.25 7.32
N GLY A 85 0.91 -3.36 6.92
CA GLY A 85 1.40 -3.14 5.56
C GLY A 85 1.08 -4.32 4.67
N HIS A 86 0.28 -4.10 3.63
CA HIS A 86 0.01 -5.15 2.64
C HIS A 86 1.29 -5.59 1.93
N ILE A 87 2.07 -4.63 1.45
CA ILE A 87 3.29 -4.91 0.69
C ILE A 87 4.41 -5.46 1.57
N ASP A 88 4.59 -4.93 2.79
CA ASP A 88 5.61 -5.40 3.74
C ASP A 88 5.46 -6.91 4.02
N HIS A 89 4.26 -7.35 4.40
CA HIS A 89 4.01 -8.77 4.67
C HIS A 89 4.10 -9.66 3.44
N PHE A 90 3.71 -9.14 2.28
CA PHE A 90 3.76 -9.93 1.04
C PHE A 90 5.19 -10.18 0.61
N ILE A 91 6.04 -9.15 0.69
CA ILE A 91 7.47 -9.25 0.42
C ILE A 91 8.15 -10.16 1.45
N GLU A 92 7.90 -9.97 2.74
CA GLU A 92 8.44 -10.82 3.82
C GLU A 92 8.17 -12.31 3.60
N GLN A 93 6.94 -12.68 3.23
CA GLN A 93 6.57 -14.07 3.06
C GLN A 93 7.10 -14.70 1.75
N ILE A 94 7.30 -13.90 0.71
CA ILE A 94 7.68 -14.39 -0.62
C ILE A 94 9.18 -14.34 -0.85
N PHE A 95 9.84 -13.28 -0.41
CA PHE A 95 11.28 -13.06 -0.55
C PHE A 95 12.05 -13.45 0.70
N GLY A 96 11.37 -13.61 1.85
CA GLY A 96 12.01 -14.00 3.11
C GLY A 96 12.73 -12.84 3.82
N CYS A 97 12.64 -11.63 3.28
CA CYS A 97 13.20 -10.40 3.86
C CYS A 97 12.16 -9.28 3.83
N THR A 98 12.38 -8.23 4.60
CA THR A 98 11.50 -7.06 4.56
C THR A 98 11.74 -6.26 3.28
N ILE A 99 10.77 -5.44 2.87
CA ILE A 99 10.90 -4.63 1.64
C ILE A 99 12.05 -3.61 1.69
N ASP A 100 12.49 -3.23 2.90
CA ASP A 100 13.67 -2.38 3.09
C ASP A 100 14.99 -3.15 3.01
N GLU A 101 14.92 -4.48 3.12
CA GLU A 101 16.05 -5.42 2.96
C GLU A 101 16.00 -6.12 1.58
N LEU A 102 15.10 -5.67 0.70
CA LEU A 102 15.01 -6.21 -0.65
C LEU A 102 16.25 -5.77 -1.43
N ASP A 103 17.10 -6.72 -1.76
CA ASP A 103 18.32 -6.48 -2.53
C ASP A 103 17.95 -6.09 -3.97
N THR A 104 17.94 -4.79 -4.22
CA THR A 104 17.57 -4.21 -5.51
C THR A 104 18.59 -4.58 -6.58
N ASP A 105 19.88 -4.70 -6.22
CA ASP A 105 20.93 -5.09 -7.15
C ASP A 105 20.79 -6.57 -7.54
N ALA A 106 20.44 -7.44 -6.60
CA ALA A 106 20.12 -8.84 -6.91
C ALA A 106 18.90 -8.97 -7.83
N ILE A 107 17.86 -8.15 -7.63
CA ILE A 107 16.69 -8.14 -8.52
C ILE A 107 17.06 -7.62 -9.91
N ILE A 108 17.89 -6.60 -10.00
CA ILE A 108 18.43 -6.10 -11.27
C ILE A 108 19.26 -7.20 -11.96
N ALA A 109 20.03 -7.98 -11.21
CA ALA A 109 20.88 -9.02 -11.76
C ALA A 109 20.14 -10.31 -12.18
N ASP A 110 18.97 -10.61 -11.60
CA ASP A 110 18.21 -11.83 -11.86
C ASP A 110 16.82 -11.56 -12.47
N PRO A 111 16.62 -11.83 -13.78
CA PRO A 111 15.33 -11.70 -14.45
C PRO A 111 14.17 -12.46 -13.78
N LYS A 112 14.44 -13.61 -13.13
CA LYS A 112 13.39 -14.38 -12.43
C LYS A 112 12.93 -13.68 -11.16
N LEU A 113 13.85 -13.03 -10.43
CA LEU A 113 13.49 -12.23 -9.26
C LEU A 113 12.70 -11.00 -9.67
N PHE A 114 13.06 -10.36 -10.79
CA PHE A 114 12.28 -9.26 -11.35
C PHE A 114 10.87 -9.70 -11.78
N GLU A 115 10.74 -10.83 -12.48
CA GLU A 115 9.44 -11.40 -12.84
C GLU A 115 8.57 -11.68 -11.60
N LYS A 116 9.19 -12.25 -10.56
CA LYS A 116 8.54 -12.50 -9.28
C LYS A 116 8.07 -11.21 -8.62
N LEU A 117 8.90 -10.16 -8.62
CA LEU A 117 8.53 -8.84 -8.09
C LEU A 117 7.33 -8.25 -8.82
N CYS A 118 7.35 -8.22 -10.17
CA CYS A 118 6.22 -7.75 -10.98
C CYS A 118 4.92 -8.48 -10.65
N ARG A 119 5.00 -9.81 -10.45
CA ARG A 119 3.83 -10.63 -10.10
C ARG A 119 3.32 -10.33 -8.70
N VAL A 120 4.21 -10.13 -7.74
CA VAL A 120 3.84 -9.71 -6.38
C VAL A 120 3.07 -8.40 -6.43
N ILE A 121 3.59 -7.39 -7.10
CA ILE A 121 2.94 -6.07 -7.19
C ILE A 121 1.57 -6.21 -7.85
N MET A 122 1.48 -6.90 -9.00
CA MET A 122 0.21 -7.16 -9.68
C MET A 122 -0.85 -7.76 -8.74
N LEU A 123 -0.49 -8.76 -7.93
CA LEU A 123 -1.41 -9.42 -7.01
C LEU A 123 -1.84 -8.49 -5.86
N THR A 124 -0.90 -7.73 -5.29
CA THR A 124 -1.20 -6.82 -4.18
C THR A 124 -2.16 -5.71 -4.63
N GLU A 125 -1.96 -5.16 -5.83
CA GLU A 125 -2.82 -4.14 -6.42
C GLU A 125 -4.22 -4.68 -6.78
N GLN A 126 -4.30 -5.86 -7.41
CA GLN A 126 -5.61 -6.50 -7.67
C GLN A 126 -6.42 -6.75 -6.39
N ARG A 127 -5.74 -7.06 -5.29
CA ARG A 127 -6.37 -7.18 -3.98
C ARG A 127 -6.81 -5.83 -3.43
N GLY A 128 -5.99 -4.78 -3.55
CA GLY A 128 -6.31 -3.40 -3.19
C GLY A 128 -7.64 -2.97 -3.81
N MET A 129 -7.75 -3.11 -5.12
CA MET A 129 -8.97 -2.85 -5.89
C MET A 129 -10.19 -3.60 -5.34
N THR A 130 -10.05 -4.90 -5.05
CA THR A 130 -11.14 -5.72 -4.50
C THR A 130 -11.56 -5.23 -3.10
N GLN A 131 -10.61 -4.81 -2.28
CA GLN A 131 -10.88 -4.26 -0.95
C GLN A 131 -11.60 -2.92 -1.04
N VAL A 132 -11.18 -2.03 -1.95
CA VAL A 132 -11.86 -0.74 -2.20
C VAL A 132 -13.32 -0.96 -2.60
N ASP A 133 -13.61 -1.97 -3.41
CA ASP A 133 -14.98 -2.34 -3.78
C ASP A 133 -15.86 -2.72 -2.58
N ILE A 134 -15.29 -3.46 -1.62
CA ILE A 134 -15.97 -3.81 -0.36
C ILE A 134 -16.19 -2.55 0.49
N LEU A 135 -15.18 -1.68 0.61
CA LEU A 135 -15.26 -0.45 1.39
C LEU A 135 -16.31 0.52 0.85
N LEU A 136 -16.43 0.66 -0.48
CA LEU A 136 -17.46 1.48 -1.11
C LEU A 136 -18.89 0.98 -0.84
N ARG A 137 -19.07 -0.30 -0.48
CA ARG A 137 -20.37 -0.86 -0.08
C ARG A 137 -20.68 -0.65 1.40
N ASN A 138 -19.67 -0.39 2.24
CA ASN A 138 -19.77 -0.27 3.69
C ASN A 138 -20.62 0.95 4.13
N LYS A 139 -21.54 0.74 5.09
CA LYS A 139 -22.49 1.76 5.57
C LYS A 139 -21.82 2.94 6.28
N PHE A 140 -20.65 2.74 6.90
CA PHE A 140 -19.90 3.80 7.56
C PHE A 140 -19.16 4.69 6.54
N ILE A 141 -18.57 4.09 5.52
CA ILE A 141 -17.92 4.80 4.42
C ILE A 141 -18.93 5.65 3.65
N LYS A 142 -20.08 5.07 3.28
CA LYS A 142 -21.16 5.79 2.58
C LYS A 142 -21.66 7.03 3.34
N LYS A 143 -21.50 7.08 4.66
CA LYS A 143 -21.93 8.21 5.51
C LYS A 143 -20.85 9.27 5.70
N ASP A 144 -19.59 9.00 5.34
CA ASP A 144 -18.49 9.96 5.36
C ASP A 144 -18.19 10.40 3.91
N LYS A 145 -18.61 11.62 3.57
CA LYS A 145 -18.51 12.14 2.19
C LYS A 145 -17.06 12.24 1.71
N ILE A 146 -16.12 12.56 2.59
CA ILE A 146 -14.71 12.71 2.23
C ILE A 146 -14.12 11.33 1.96
N MET A 147 -14.32 10.39 2.89
CA MET A 147 -13.82 9.02 2.74
C MET A 147 -14.42 8.33 1.50
N MET A 148 -15.72 8.53 1.24
CA MET A 148 -16.37 8.04 0.03
C MET A 148 -15.75 8.63 -1.24
N LYS A 149 -15.39 9.92 -1.23
CA LYS A 149 -14.75 10.57 -2.38
C LYS A 149 -13.35 10.00 -2.63
N ILE A 150 -12.54 9.83 -1.58
CA ILE A 150 -11.20 9.26 -1.67
C ILE A 150 -11.25 7.87 -2.30
N PHE A 151 -12.04 6.95 -1.74
CA PHE A 151 -12.13 5.58 -2.27
C PHE A 151 -12.69 5.48 -3.69
N LYS A 152 -13.54 6.43 -4.12
CA LYS A 152 -13.98 6.48 -5.52
C LYS A 152 -12.84 6.87 -6.47
N ILE A 153 -11.98 7.80 -6.06
CA ILE A 153 -10.82 8.19 -6.86
C ILE A 153 -9.85 7.02 -6.95
N ILE A 154 -9.50 6.42 -5.81
CA ILE A 154 -8.62 5.24 -5.75
C ILE A 154 -9.16 4.15 -6.69
N LYS A 155 -10.45 3.80 -6.60
CA LYS A 155 -11.07 2.80 -7.49
C LYS A 155 -10.87 3.07 -8.99
N VAL A 156 -10.88 4.34 -9.41
CA VAL A 156 -10.67 4.68 -10.83
C VAL A 156 -9.20 4.52 -11.22
N ASP A 157 -8.28 4.78 -10.31
CA ASP A 157 -6.84 4.72 -10.57
C ASP A 157 -6.30 3.28 -10.54
N GLU A 158 -6.83 2.42 -9.68
CA GLU A 158 -6.37 1.05 -9.39
C GLU A 158 -6.14 0.14 -10.63
N PRO A 159 -6.98 0.14 -11.69
CA PRO A 159 -6.68 -0.64 -12.89
C PRO A 159 -5.31 -0.30 -13.49
N SER A 160 -4.92 0.97 -13.45
CA SER A 160 -3.63 1.43 -13.99
C SER A 160 -2.43 1.05 -13.12
N HIS A 161 -2.67 0.51 -11.92
CA HIS A 161 -1.63 0.07 -10.99
C HIS A 161 -1.21 -1.37 -11.24
N TRP A 162 -2.13 -2.27 -11.59
CA TRP A 162 -1.78 -3.68 -11.83
C TRP A 162 -1.64 -4.07 -13.31
N LEU A 163 -2.34 -3.38 -14.22
CA LEU A 163 -2.30 -3.69 -15.66
C LEU A 163 -0.90 -3.61 -16.29
N PRO A 164 -0.03 -2.64 -15.94
CA PRO A 164 1.32 -2.56 -16.50
C PRO A 164 2.13 -3.84 -16.27
N TYR A 165 2.12 -4.33 -15.02
CA TYR A 165 2.80 -5.56 -14.64
C TYR A 165 2.19 -6.79 -15.31
N HIS A 166 0.86 -6.86 -15.41
CA HIS A 166 0.17 -7.93 -16.12
C HIS A 166 0.59 -7.98 -17.60
N HIS A 167 0.56 -6.85 -18.29
CA HIS A 167 0.96 -6.77 -19.70
C HIS A 167 2.43 -7.17 -19.87
N TRP A 168 3.31 -6.63 -19.02
CA TRP A 168 4.73 -6.97 -19.07
C TRP A 168 4.97 -8.47 -18.85
N LEU A 169 4.34 -9.06 -17.82
CA LEU A 169 4.40 -10.50 -17.55
C LEU A 169 3.81 -11.33 -18.68
N SER A 170 2.75 -10.85 -19.36
CA SER A 170 2.13 -11.59 -20.47
C SER A 170 3.05 -11.68 -21.70
N GLN A 171 3.96 -10.70 -21.85
CA GLN A 171 4.87 -10.61 -22.98
C GLN A 171 6.24 -11.23 -22.69
N ASN A 172 6.69 -11.17 -21.43
CA ASN A 172 8.09 -11.46 -21.06
C ASN A 172 8.26 -12.57 -20.01
N GLY A 173 7.18 -13.06 -19.39
CA GLY A 173 7.25 -14.06 -18.31
C GLY A 173 5.98 -14.91 -18.19
N ASP A 174 5.70 -15.39 -17.00
CA ASP A 174 4.45 -16.07 -16.67
C ASP A 174 3.54 -15.14 -15.86
N VAL A 175 2.30 -14.98 -16.31
CA VAL A 175 1.26 -14.23 -15.58
C VAL A 175 0.70 -15.06 -14.41
N ARG A 176 0.79 -16.39 -14.49
CA ARG A 176 0.17 -17.29 -13.52
C ARG A 176 0.89 -17.20 -12.20
N SER A 177 0.25 -16.61 -11.21
CA SER A 177 0.75 -16.72 -9.84
C SER A 177 0.83 -18.17 -9.40
N THR A 178 1.95 -18.52 -8.78
CA THR A 178 2.15 -19.82 -8.18
C THR A 178 1.12 -20.02 -7.07
N TRP A 179 0.76 -21.27 -6.80
CA TRP A 179 -0.14 -21.61 -5.70
C TRP A 179 0.37 -21.07 -4.36
N ARG A 180 1.69 -21.01 -4.18
CA ARG A 180 2.32 -20.45 -2.99
C ARG A 180 2.08 -18.95 -2.87
N GLU A 181 2.21 -18.19 -3.95
CA GLU A 181 1.94 -16.75 -3.96
C GLU A 181 0.46 -16.46 -3.68
N ARG A 182 -0.47 -17.22 -4.27
CA ARG A 182 -1.91 -17.09 -4.00
C ARG A 182 -2.29 -17.47 -2.56
N ALA A 183 -1.69 -18.54 -2.02
CA ALA A 183 -1.92 -18.95 -0.64
C ALA A 183 -1.37 -17.91 0.34
N THR A 184 -0.16 -17.41 0.09
CA THR A 184 0.46 -16.33 0.87
C THR A 184 -0.41 -15.08 0.84
N ASP A 185 -0.91 -14.73 -0.35
CA ASP A 185 -1.85 -13.62 -0.53
C ASP A 185 -3.08 -13.77 0.37
N PHE A 186 -3.71 -14.93 0.32
CA PHE A 186 -4.89 -15.23 1.10
C PHE A 186 -4.63 -15.17 2.61
N TRP A 187 -3.52 -15.73 3.08
CA TRP A 187 -3.15 -15.76 4.50
C TRP A 187 -2.86 -14.36 5.06
N ILE A 188 -2.14 -13.52 4.32
CA ILE A 188 -1.86 -12.14 4.73
C ILE A 188 -3.15 -11.35 4.86
N HIS A 189 -4.03 -11.45 3.85
CA HIS A 189 -5.31 -10.75 3.87
C HIS A 189 -6.20 -11.21 5.04
N LYS A 190 -6.28 -12.53 5.29
CA LYS A 190 -7.04 -13.08 6.42
C LYS A 190 -6.47 -12.64 7.77
N SER A 191 -5.15 -12.67 7.92
CA SER A 191 -4.46 -12.21 9.15
C SER A 191 -4.75 -10.74 9.44
N LEU A 192 -4.65 -9.88 8.42
CA LEU A 192 -4.91 -8.46 8.56
C LEU A 192 -6.37 -8.20 8.94
N MET A 193 -7.32 -8.78 8.19
CA MET A 193 -8.75 -8.54 8.36
C MET A 193 -9.32 -9.15 9.65
N LEU A 194 -8.83 -10.31 10.08
CA LEU A 194 -9.43 -11.07 11.19
C LEU A 194 -8.68 -10.94 12.51
N ALA A 195 -7.44 -10.48 12.52
CA ALA A 195 -6.65 -10.34 13.75
C ALA A 195 -6.14 -8.92 13.96
N LYS A 196 -5.41 -8.35 12.99
CA LYS A 196 -4.68 -7.09 13.19
C LYS A 196 -5.59 -5.86 13.22
N LEU A 197 -6.50 -5.72 12.25
CA LEU A 197 -7.47 -4.62 12.26
C LEU A 197 -8.42 -4.68 13.46
N PRO A 198 -8.98 -5.85 13.85
CA PRO A 198 -9.73 -5.98 15.10
C PRO A 198 -8.92 -5.60 16.35
N ALA A 199 -7.64 -6.00 16.43
CA ALA A 199 -6.80 -5.67 17.58
C ALA A 199 -6.57 -4.16 17.73
N ILE A 200 -6.27 -3.44 16.63
CA ILE A 200 -6.13 -1.98 16.65
C ILE A 200 -7.47 -1.32 16.95
N PHE A 201 -8.56 -1.83 16.40
CA PHE A 201 -9.90 -1.32 16.66
C PHE A 201 -10.27 -1.39 18.15
N ILE A 202 -9.97 -2.52 18.81
CA ILE A 202 -10.25 -2.77 20.23
C ILE A 202 -9.31 -1.97 21.14
N ARG A 203 -8.03 -1.83 20.78
CA ARG A 203 -7.03 -1.12 21.59
C ARG A 203 -7.24 0.39 21.52
N ARG A 204 -8.05 0.93 22.43
CA ARG A 204 -8.37 2.37 22.50
C ARG A 204 -7.16 3.27 22.81
N GLY A 205 -6.11 2.72 23.43
CA GLY A 205 -4.88 3.44 23.80
C GLY A 205 -3.77 3.40 22.74
N THR A 206 -4.07 3.08 21.47
CA THR A 206 -3.06 3.19 20.40
C THR A 206 -2.62 4.65 20.27
N ALA A 207 -1.33 4.91 20.44
CA ALA A 207 -0.74 6.23 20.27
C ALA A 207 -0.96 6.76 18.85
N ARG A 208 -1.03 8.09 18.71
CA ARG A 208 -0.98 8.77 17.41
C ARG A 208 0.47 8.99 17.00
N MET A 209 0.68 9.21 15.70
CA MET A 209 1.98 9.64 15.19
C MET A 209 2.30 11.06 15.69
N GLU A 210 3.58 11.35 15.88
CA GLU A 210 4.06 12.69 16.25
C GLU A 210 4.36 13.54 15.01
N PHE A 211 4.92 12.89 13.98
CA PHE A 211 5.24 13.47 12.67
C PHE A 211 4.49 12.72 11.58
N TRP A 212 4.31 13.37 10.42
CA TRP A 212 3.80 12.65 9.26
C TRP A 212 4.85 11.66 8.72
N PRO A 213 4.44 10.56 8.08
CA PRO A 213 5.39 9.60 7.50
C PRO A 213 6.46 10.24 6.60
N ASP A 214 6.08 11.17 5.73
CA ASP A 214 6.97 11.90 4.82
C ASP A 214 7.98 12.78 5.58
N GLU A 215 7.57 13.42 6.66
CA GLU A 215 8.46 14.26 7.48
C GLU A 215 9.46 13.45 8.31
N ALA A 216 9.07 12.23 8.72
CA ALA A 216 9.95 11.37 9.51
C ALA A 216 11.12 10.82 8.67
N GLU A 217 10.93 10.62 7.37
CA GLU A 217 12.01 10.23 6.46
C GLU A 217 13.02 11.38 6.28
N ASP A 218 12.55 12.62 6.07
CA ASP A 218 13.42 13.80 5.95
C ASP A 218 14.30 13.99 7.19
N ILE A 219 13.74 13.82 8.40
CA ILE A 219 14.49 13.91 9.67
C ILE A 219 15.58 12.81 9.77
N LEU A 220 15.28 11.59 9.31
CA LEU A 220 16.26 10.49 9.30
C LEU A 220 17.38 10.72 8.27
N PHE A 221 17.04 11.26 7.10
CA PHE A 221 18.02 11.60 6.06
C PHE A 221 18.94 12.76 6.46
N GLU A 222 18.42 13.81 7.11
CA GLU A 222 19.23 14.92 7.64
C GLU A 222 20.18 14.46 8.75
N GLY A 223 19.75 13.53 9.61
CA GLY A 223 20.60 12.95 10.67
C GLY A 223 21.73 12.06 10.14
N THR A 224 21.56 11.41 9.00
CA THR A 224 22.60 10.57 8.36
C THR A 224 23.62 11.37 7.55
N ASN A 225 23.26 12.55 7.04
CA ASN A 225 24.17 13.44 6.30
C ASN A 225 24.93 14.41 7.21
N ALA A 226 24.69 14.36 8.52
CA ALA A 226 25.34 15.19 9.52
C ALA A 226 26.42 14.46 10.35
N ASN A 227 26.85 13.26 9.93
CA ASN A 227 27.95 12.50 10.55
C ASN A 227 29.06 12.16 9.55
#